data_AF-A0A6C0KFL9-F1
#
_entry.id   AF-A0A6C0KFL9-F1
#
_cell.length_a   1.000
_cell.length_b   1.000
_cell.length_c   1.000
_cell.angle_alpha   90.00
_cell.angle_beta   90.00
_cell.angle_gamma   90.00
#
_symmetry.space_group_name_H-M   'P 1'
#
loop_
_entity.id
_entity.type
_entity.pdbx_description
1 polymer ?
#
loop_
_entity_poly.entity_id
_entity_poly.type
_entity_poly.pdbx_seq_one_letter_code
_entity_poly.pdbx_strand_id
1 'polypeptide(L)'
;MPTLKRIYIYRESHLPENGWLQACFRCKAITGKYILFETFHHNEYLYEFYIHICGHCNQHFERNKTSYLSFASDCNTYIRDNYPHLFHK
;
A
#
# COMPACT_ATOMS: atom_id res chain seq x y z
N MET A 1 7.32 14.84 18.77
CA MET A 1 7.41 14.24 17.43
C MET A 1 6.54 13.00 17.44
N PRO A 2 5.67 12.79 16.44
CA PRO A 2 4.81 11.62 16.41
C PRO A 2 5.64 10.34 16.22
N THR A 3 5.21 9.23 16.83
CA THR A 3 5.82 7.91 16.64
C THR A 3 5.44 7.36 15.27
N LEU A 4 6.43 6.95 14.49
CA LEU A 4 6.22 6.47 13.13
C LEU A 4 5.76 5.01 13.12
N LYS A 5 4.68 4.71 12.38
CA LYS A 5 4.19 3.37 12.12
C LYS A 5 4.15 3.11 10.61
N ARG A 6 5.06 2.27 10.12
CA ARG A 6 5.11 1.89 8.71
C ARG A 6 4.30 0.62 8.48
N ILE A 7 3.40 0.67 7.52
CA ILE A 7 2.55 -0.44 7.13
C ILE A 7 2.85 -0.76 5.67
N TYR A 8 3.27 -1.99 5.43
CA TYR A 8 3.53 -2.49 4.08
C TYR A 8 2.35 -3.35 3.64
N ILE A 9 1.72 -2.96 2.53
CA ILE A 9 0.56 -3.65 1.96
C ILE A 9 1.01 -4.34 0.67
N TYR A 10 0.70 -5.62 0.60
CA TYR A 10 0.97 -6.49 -0.54
C TYR A 10 -0.17 -7.50 -0.66
N ARG A 11 -0.26 -8.18 -1.82
CA ARG A 11 -1.24 -9.26 -1.97
C ARG A 11 -0.77 -10.52 -1.27
N GLU A 12 -1.72 -11.30 -0.77
CA GLU A 12 -1.44 -12.62 -0.21
C GLU A 12 -0.64 -13.48 -1.20
N SER A 13 0.39 -14.15 -0.69
CA SER A 13 1.28 -15.01 -1.45
C SER A 13 1.97 -16.03 -0.53
N HIS A 14 2.71 -16.96 -1.12
CA HIS A 14 3.52 -17.94 -0.40
C HIS A 14 4.83 -17.34 0.16
N LEU A 15 5.08 -16.05 -0.07
CA LEU A 15 6.31 -15.39 0.38
C LEU A 15 6.27 -15.15 1.89
N PRO A 16 7.43 -15.16 2.57
CA PRO A 16 7.49 -14.88 4.00
C PRO A 16 7.05 -13.44 4.30
N GLU A 17 6.28 -13.26 5.36
CA GLU A 17 5.73 -11.95 5.77
C GLU A 17 6.81 -10.88 5.98
N ASN A 18 7.98 -11.30 6.48
CA ASN A 18 9.14 -10.43 6.73
C ASN A 18 10.23 -10.54 5.65
N GLY A 19 9.87 -11.02 4.46
CA GLY A 19 10.78 -11.14 3.31
C GLY A 19 11.07 -9.80 2.63
N TRP A 20 12.23 -9.73 1.94
CA TRP A 20 12.58 -8.58 1.08
C TRP A 20 11.73 -8.48 -0.20
N LEU A 21 11.05 -9.56 -0.56
CA LEU A 21 10.19 -9.65 -1.72
C LEU A 21 8.77 -9.91 -1.26
N GLN A 22 7.83 -9.22 -1.89
CA GLN A 22 6.40 -9.38 -1.67
C GLN A 22 5.64 -9.40 -2.99
N ALA A 23 4.39 -9.85 -2.97
CA ALA A 23 3.56 -9.85 -4.16
C ALA A 23 3.00 -8.45 -4.43
N CYS A 24 3.12 -7.99 -5.68
CA CYS A 24 2.51 -6.76 -6.17
C CYS A 24 1.02 -6.74 -5.82
N PHE A 25 0.58 -5.68 -5.16
CA PHE A 25 -0.80 -5.55 -4.71
C PHE A 25 -1.81 -5.61 -5.87
N ARG A 26 -1.43 -5.12 -7.06
CA ARG A 26 -2.29 -5.14 -8.25
C ARG A 26 -2.28 -6.46 -9.01
N CYS A 27 -1.11 -7.00 -9.34
CA CYS A 27 -0.99 -8.12 -10.29
C CYS A 27 -0.36 -9.39 -9.72
N LYS A 28 -0.03 -9.41 -8.42
CA LYS A 28 0.61 -10.52 -7.70
C LYS A 28 2.03 -10.90 -8.17
N ALA A 29 2.60 -10.20 -9.15
CA ALA A 29 3.99 -10.39 -9.54
C ALA A 29 4.94 -10.11 -8.36
N ILE A 30 5.97 -10.94 -8.20
CA ILE A 30 6.95 -10.78 -7.12
C ILE A 30 7.73 -9.47 -7.31
N THR A 31 7.87 -8.68 -6.25
CA THR A 31 8.57 -7.41 -6.29
C THR A 31 9.16 -7.02 -4.93
N GLY A 32 10.33 -6.41 -4.94
CA GLY A 32 10.89 -5.69 -3.78
C GLY A 32 10.57 -4.19 -3.79
N LYS A 33 9.82 -3.71 -4.79
CA LYS A 33 9.50 -2.29 -4.93
C LYS A 33 8.18 -1.97 -4.24
N TYR A 34 8.12 -0.79 -3.63
CA TYR A 34 6.94 -0.24 -3.00
C TYR A 34 6.93 1.28 -3.14
N ILE A 35 5.74 1.89 -3.02
CA ILE A 35 5.54 3.34 -3.05
C ILE A 35 4.87 3.79 -1.75
N LEU A 36 5.21 4.98 -1.27
CA LEU A 36 4.41 5.64 -0.24
C LEU A 36 3.09 6.08 -0.87
N PHE A 37 1.99 5.50 -0.42
CA PHE A 37 0.67 5.77 -0.98
C PHE A 37 -0.08 6.83 -0.19
N GLU A 38 -0.13 6.70 1.13
CA GLU A 38 -0.87 7.63 1.99
C GLU A 38 -0.26 7.71 3.38
N THR A 39 -0.46 8.85 4.04
CA THR A 39 -0.02 9.09 5.42
C THR A 39 -1.18 9.56 6.28
N PHE A 40 -1.35 8.99 7.48
CA PHE A 40 -2.40 9.38 8.43
C PHE A 40 -1.79 9.82 9.75
N HIS A 41 -2.16 11.02 10.19
CA HIS A 41 -1.93 11.46 11.57
C HIS A 41 -3.11 11.01 12.43
N HIS A 42 -2.83 10.21 13.45
CA HIS A 42 -3.84 9.78 14.42
C HIS A 42 -3.22 9.72 15.82
N ASN A 43 -3.73 10.56 16.72
CA ASN A 43 -3.17 10.80 18.06
C ASN A 43 -1.69 11.19 18.00
N GLU A 44 -0.83 10.42 18.66
CA GLU A 44 0.62 10.58 18.71
C GLU A 44 1.35 9.84 17.58
N TYR A 45 0.63 9.19 16.66
CA TYR A 45 1.22 8.37 15.60
C TYR A 45 1.12 9.02 14.22
N LEU A 46 2.16 8.82 13.43
CA LEU A 46 2.15 9.03 11.98
C LEU A 46 2.21 7.66 11.30
N TYR A 47 1.12 7.29 10.64
CA TYR A 47 1.03 6.07 9.86
C TYR A 47 1.48 6.34 8.43
N GLU A 48 2.41 5.54 7.92
CA GLU A 48 2.84 5.55 6.51
C GLU A 48 2.42 4.23 5.85
N PHE A 49 1.56 4.33 4.83
CA PHE A 49 1.13 3.18 4.05
C PHE A 49 1.97 3.04 2.80
N TYR A 50 2.79 1.98 2.75
CA TYR A 50 3.61 1.61 1.61
C TYR A 50 2.96 0.46 0.86
N ILE A 51 2.67 0.64 -0.44
CA ILE A 51 2.05 -0.40 -1.27
C ILE A 51 3.11 -1.04 -2.16
N HIS A 52 3.25 -2.36 -2.09
CA HIS A 52 4.11 -3.11 -2.99
C HIS A 52 3.55 -3.11 -4.42
N ILE A 53 4.35 -2.62 -5.35
CA ILE A 53 3.97 -2.49 -6.75
C ILE A 53 5.15 -2.85 -7.66
N CYS A 54 4.91 -3.73 -8.63
CA CYS A 54 5.94 -4.09 -9.59
C CYS A 54 6.19 -2.96 -10.60
N GLY A 55 7.37 -2.95 -11.22
CA GLY A 55 7.74 -1.91 -12.18
C GLY A 55 6.77 -1.79 -13.37
N HIS A 56 6.20 -2.91 -13.82
CA HIS A 56 5.21 -2.93 -14.90
C HIS A 56 3.91 -2.20 -14.51
N CYS A 57 3.36 -2.49 -13.33
CA CYS A 57 2.16 -1.80 -12.85
C CYS A 57 2.43 -0.32 -12.61
N ASN A 58 3.58 0.03 -12.04
CA ASN A 58 3.91 1.43 -11.79
C ASN A 58 3.98 2.23 -13.09
N GLN A 59 4.70 1.73 -14.11
CA GLN A 59 4.76 2.37 -15.42
C GLN A 59 3.39 2.45 -16.11
N HIS A 60 2.55 1.43 -15.95
CA HIS A 60 1.19 1.45 -16.47
C HIS A 60 0.34 2.55 -15.83
N PHE A 61 0.46 2.74 -14.51
CA PHE A 61 -0.26 3.78 -13.78
C PHE A 61 0.21 5.19 -14.11
N GLU A 62 1.50 5.39 -14.31
CA GLU A 62 2.07 6.66 -14.78
C GLU A 62 1.49 7.09 -16.14
N ARG A 63 1.24 6.11 -17.03
CA ARG A 63 0.71 6.34 -18.38
C ARG A 63 -0.81 6.37 -18.45
N ASN A 64 -1.49 5.69 -17.51
CA ASN A 64 -2.93 5.51 -17.52
C ASN A 64 -3.55 5.91 -16.18
N LYS A 65 -3.96 7.18 -16.09
CA LYS A 65 -4.59 7.75 -14.90
C LYS A 65 -5.86 7.00 -14.47
N THR A 66 -6.67 6.51 -15.40
CA THR A 66 -7.87 5.73 -15.08
C THR A 66 -7.53 4.44 -14.35
N SER A 67 -6.48 3.74 -14.79
CA SER A 67 -5.98 2.54 -14.13
C SER A 67 -5.41 2.85 -12.75
N TYR A 68 -4.71 3.99 -12.61
CA TYR A 68 -4.26 4.47 -11.31
C TYR A 68 -5.43 4.77 -10.36
N LEU A 69 -6.50 5.42 -10.83
CA LEU A 69 -7.68 5.71 -10.01
C LEU A 69 -8.36 4.44 -9.50
N SER A 70 -8.51 3.42 -10.36
CA SER A 70 -9.01 2.10 -9.93
C SER A 70 -8.10 1.48 -8.87
N PHE A 71 -6.78 1.49 -9.08
CA PHE A 71 -5.82 0.98 -8.10
C PHE A 71 -5.85 1.75 -6.77
N ALA A 72 -5.92 3.08 -6.82
CA ALA A 72 -6.01 3.91 -5.63
C ALA A 72 -7.30 3.64 -4.86
N SER A 73 -8.42 3.43 -5.57
CA SER A 73 -9.68 2.98 -4.97
C SER A 73 -9.50 1.64 -4.25
N ASP A 74 -8.87 0.65 -4.89
CA ASP A 74 -8.60 -0.66 -4.28
C ASP A 74 -7.76 -0.53 -3.00
N CYS A 75 -6.72 0.32 -3.03
CA CYS A 75 -5.86 0.58 -1.87
C CYS A 75 -6.64 1.26 -0.73
N ASN A 76 -7.44 2.28 -1.06
CA ASN A 76 -8.26 3.00 -0.08
C ASN A 76 -9.29 2.08 0.59
N THR A 77 -9.96 1.22 -0.18
CA THR A 77 -10.87 0.22 0.35
C THR A 77 -10.13 -0.71 1.31
N TYR A 78 -8.99 -1.26 0.91
CA TYR A 78 -8.19 -2.12 1.77
C TYR A 78 -7.79 -1.42 3.09
N ILE A 79 -7.29 -0.18 3.02
CA ILE A 79 -6.86 0.56 4.20
C ILE A 79 -8.04 0.82 5.14
N ARG A 80 -9.20 1.21 4.61
CA ARG A 80 -10.41 1.45 5.43
C ARG A 80 -10.91 0.19 6.12
N ASP A 81 -10.94 -0.92 5.38
CA ASP A 81 -11.44 -2.20 5.88
C ASP A 81 -10.53 -2.78 6.98
N ASN A 82 -9.21 -2.62 6.84
CA ASN A 82 -8.23 -3.20 7.76
C ASN A 82 -7.79 -2.25 8.89
N TYR A 83 -7.93 -0.93 8.70
CA TYR A 83 -7.54 0.09 9.67
C TYR A 83 -8.68 1.09 9.96
N PRO A 84 -9.90 0.63 10.30
CA PRO A 84 -11.07 1.50 10.47
C PRO A 84 -10.88 2.54 11.58
N HIS A 85 -10.12 2.21 12.62
CA HIS A 85 -9.81 3.11 13.75
C HIS A 85 -9.07 4.39 13.32
N LEU A 86 -8.46 4.43 12.14
CA LEU A 86 -7.83 5.66 11.62
C LEU A 86 -8.83 6.67 11.08
N PHE A 87 -10.06 6.23 10.76
CA PHE A 87 -11.09 7.04 10.10
C PHE A 87 -12.24 7.46 11.03
N HIS A 88 -12.32 6.85 12.22
CA HIS A 88 -13.30 7.20 13.24
C HIS A 88 -12.60 7.99 14.36
N LYS A 89 -13.17 9.15 14.70
CA LYS A 89 -12.71 10.03 15.79
C LYS A 89 -13.28 9.61 17.13
#